data_AF-E3ZKU6-F1
#
_entry.id   AF-E3ZKU6-F1
#
_cell.length_a   1.000
_cell.length_b   1.000
_cell.length_c   1.000
_cell.angle_alpha   90.00
_cell.angle_beta   90.00
_cell.angle_gamma   90.00
#
_symmetry.space_group_name_H-M   'P 1'
#
loop_
_entity.id
_entity.type
_entity.pdbx_description
1 polymer ?
#
loop_
_entity_poly.entity_id
_entity_poly.type
_entity_poly.pdbx_seq_one_letter_code
_entity_poly.pdbx_strand_id
1 'polypeptide(L)'
;KEAQEKALENGYKGALYPWESAFSGVEETPEFAAINIRTGTRQKVASAISEHHLVADIAFAVCEYAAATKDTAFMMNCGAEMLLETAEFWISRTTNRNGRLEILDVIGPDEYTEHIDNNAYTNYMAYFNVKKAMEWNKENQPFQKRAEKFLANLYLPVANESGLIPQDDTFLQKDWINLDKYKANQGTQGILLDYSRQEVNELQILKQADLVMLFYLLPATFETKVMKRNLDYYEKRTIHDSSLSKAIHAIVENRIGDRKQAYQFFQEACLIDLGTEPHSSDDGLHAAALGAIWLAVIFGFAGIDTREELLQITPNLPDAWQSLTFEFVWKGERIGFKITPKMLELSKTTTSVLELIINGEKHSFTDKLTINFEQKDVSL
;
A
#
# COMPACT_ATOMS: atom_id res chain seq x y z
N LYS A 1 -19.00 7.24 -13.88
CA LYS A 1 -20.29 7.93 -13.60
C LYS A 1 -20.90 7.39 -12.32
N GLU A 2 -20.98 6.07 -12.18
CA GLU A 2 -21.52 5.31 -11.06
C GLU A 2 -20.82 5.68 -9.74
N ALA A 3 -19.49 5.84 -9.75
CA ALA A 3 -18.74 6.34 -8.59
C ALA A 3 -19.13 7.78 -8.17
N GLN A 4 -19.53 8.64 -9.12
CA GLN A 4 -20.00 10.00 -8.81
C GLN A 4 -21.43 9.97 -8.27
N GLU A 5 -22.28 9.08 -8.78
CA GLU A 5 -23.62 8.83 -8.25
C GLU A 5 -23.53 8.30 -6.81
N LYS A 6 -22.67 7.31 -6.54
CA LYS A 6 -22.39 6.82 -5.18
C LYS A 6 -21.91 7.93 -4.26
N ALA A 7 -20.99 8.79 -4.71
CA ALA A 7 -20.54 9.94 -3.92
C ALA A 7 -21.72 10.86 -3.57
N LEU A 8 -22.54 11.22 -4.56
CA LEU A 8 -23.69 12.11 -4.39
C LEU A 8 -24.73 11.52 -3.43
N GLU A 9 -25.06 10.23 -3.55
CA GLU A 9 -25.99 9.52 -2.67
C GLU A 9 -25.51 9.52 -1.21
N ASN A 10 -24.20 9.52 -1.00
CA ASN A 10 -23.57 9.60 0.32
C ASN A 10 -23.27 11.05 0.77
N GLY A 11 -23.76 12.06 0.04
CA GLY A 11 -23.60 13.47 0.39
C GLY A 11 -22.21 14.06 0.08
N TYR A 12 -21.39 13.35 -0.69
CA TYR A 12 -20.06 13.78 -1.12
C TYR A 12 -20.08 14.34 -2.55
N LYS A 13 -18.93 14.86 -2.98
CA LYS A 13 -18.67 15.29 -4.36
C LYS A 13 -17.64 14.34 -4.99
N GLY A 14 -17.35 14.55 -6.27
CA GLY A 14 -16.30 13.79 -6.95
C GLY A 14 -16.70 12.33 -7.17
N ALA A 15 -15.71 11.44 -7.19
CA ALA A 15 -15.90 10.01 -7.40
C ALA A 15 -15.58 9.20 -6.14
N LEU A 16 -16.59 8.54 -5.59
CA LEU A 16 -16.48 7.50 -4.55
C LEU A 16 -16.62 6.13 -5.22
N TYR A 17 -15.50 5.48 -5.47
CA TYR A 17 -15.49 4.14 -6.06
C TYR A 17 -16.13 3.11 -5.09
N PRO A 18 -16.83 2.10 -5.63
CA PRO A 18 -17.37 1.01 -4.82
C PRO A 18 -16.27 0.13 -4.25
N TRP A 19 -16.46 -0.39 -3.04
CA TRP A 19 -15.49 -1.29 -2.40
C TRP A 19 -15.36 -2.60 -3.18
N GLU A 20 -16.48 -3.19 -3.59
CA GLU A 20 -16.54 -4.30 -4.52
C GLU A 20 -17.23 -3.84 -5.81
N SER A 21 -16.55 -3.96 -6.94
CA SER A 21 -17.05 -3.56 -8.26
C SER A 21 -17.12 -4.76 -9.20
N ALA A 22 -18.20 -4.85 -9.97
CA ALA A 22 -18.33 -5.80 -11.07
C ALA A 22 -18.54 -5.06 -12.42
N PHE A 23 -19.31 -5.68 -13.33
CA PHE A 23 -19.54 -5.19 -14.70
C PHE A 23 -20.15 -3.78 -14.77
N SER A 24 -21.04 -3.45 -13.83
CA SER A 24 -21.81 -2.20 -13.82
C SER A 24 -21.02 -1.00 -13.29
N GLY A 25 -20.02 -1.23 -12.43
CA GLY A 25 -19.33 -0.16 -11.69
C GLY A 25 -20.10 0.37 -10.46
N VAL A 26 -21.23 -0.25 -10.10
CA VAL A 26 -21.97 0.06 -8.87
C VAL A 26 -21.39 -0.73 -7.68
N GLU A 27 -21.80 -0.38 -6.46
CA GLU A 27 -21.42 -1.12 -5.26
C GLU A 27 -22.06 -2.50 -5.24
N GLU A 28 -21.22 -3.53 -5.22
CA GLU A 28 -21.63 -4.94 -5.18
C GLU A 28 -21.28 -5.60 -3.83
N THR A 29 -20.69 -4.85 -2.89
CA THR A 29 -20.36 -5.37 -1.56
C THR A 29 -21.64 -5.85 -0.87
N PRO A 30 -21.68 -7.10 -0.37
CA PRO A 30 -22.85 -7.63 0.33
C PRO A 30 -23.23 -6.79 1.55
N GLU A 31 -24.53 -6.58 1.79
CA GLU A 31 -24.98 -5.82 2.98
C GLU A 31 -24.57 -6.51 4.30
N PHE A 32 -24.44 -7.85 4.30
CA PHE A 32 -24.17 -8.64 5.49
C PHE A 32 -23.04 -9.66 5.27
N ALA A 33 -22.20 -9.83 6.29
CA ALA A 33 -21.14 -10.84 6.35
C ALA A 33 -21.46 -11.94 7.39
N ALA A 34 -20.41 -12.62 7.86
CA ALA A 34 -20.46 -13.73 8.81
C ALA A 34 -21.27 -13.41 10.08
N ILE A 35 -21.74 -14.48 10.73
CA ILE A 35 -22.53 -14.40 11.95
C ILE A 35 -21.66 -13.94 13.11
N ASN A 36 -22.16 -12.99 13.90
CA ASN A 36 -21.54 -12.61 15.16
C ASN A 36 -21.63 -13.77 16.16
N ILE A 37 -20.48 -14.23 16.66
CA ILE A 37 -20.37 -15.42 17.52
C ILE A 37 -21.03 -15.25 18.90
N ARG A 38 -21.32 -14.02 19.33
CA ARG A 38 -21.97 -13.73 20.62
C ARG A 38 -23.49 -13.66 20.49
N THR A 39 -23.98 -13.06 19.41
CA THR A 39 -25.42 -12.78 19.23
C THR A 39 -26.14 -13.75 18.31
N GLY A 40 -25.40 -14.49 17.46
CA GLY A 40 -25.99 -15.35 16.43
C GLY A 40 -26.63 -14.59 15.27
N THR A 41 -26.44 -13.27 15.18
CA THR A 41 -26.99 -12.43 14.11
C THR A 41 -25.93 -12.12 13.06
N ARG A 42 -26.34 -11.99 11.79
CA ARG A 42 -25.47 -11.51 10.71
C ARG A 42 -25.03 -10.07 11.00
N GLN A 43 -23.76 -9.77 10.75
CA GLN A 43 -23.20 -8.43 10.90
C GLN A 43 -23.28 -7.67 9.58
N LYS A 44 -23.59 -6.36 9.64
CA LYS A 44 -23.53 -5.50 8.47
C LYS A 44 -22.09 -5.27 8.03
N VAL A 45 -21.83 -5.31 6.74
CA VAL A 45 -20.50 -5.00 6.19
C VAL A 45 -20.29 -3.49 6.22
N ALA A 46 -19.28 -3.04 6.94
CA ALA A 46 -18.95 -1.62 7.05
C ALA A 46 -18.01 -1.13 5.93
N SER A 47 -17.31 -2.03 5.22
CA SER A 47 -16.33 -1.68 4.18
C SER A 47 -16.92 -0.78 3.08
N ALA A 48 -18.08 -1.13 2.51
CA ALA A 48 -18.73 -0.31 1.49
C ALA A 48 -19.13 1.10 1.94
N ILE A 49 -19.30 1.28 3.26
CA ILE A 49 -19.78 2.50 3.92
C ILE A 49 -18.60 3.41 4.33
N SER A 50 -17.49 2.81 4.76
CA SER A 50 -16.44 3.54 5.48
C SER A 50 -15.00 3.26 5.02
N GLU A 51 -14.76 2.23 4.20
CA GLU A 51 -13.41 1.87 3.69
C GLU A 51 -13.06 2.65 2.42
N HIS A 52 -12.99 3.98 2.58
CA HIS A 52 -12.90 4.92 1.46
C HIS A 52 -11.50 5.07 0.87
N HIS A 53 -10.47 4.47 1.46
CA HIS A 53 -9.09 4.62 1.00
C HIS A 53 -8.89 4.13 -0.45
N LEU A 54 -9.74 3.21 -0.92
CA LEU A 54 -9.79 2.75 -2.31
C LEU A 54 -9.80 3.91 -3.33
N VAL A 55 -10.45 5.03 -2.99
CA VAL A 55 -10.51 6.22 -3.85
C VAL A 55 -9.11 6.82 -4.07
N ALA A 56 -8.28 6.85 -3.04
CA ALA A 56 -6.89 7.28 -3.17
C ALA A 56 -6.00 6.20 -3.80
N ASP A 57 -6.31 4.91 -3.60
CA ASP A 57 -5.54 3.81 -4.19
C ASP A 57 -5.67 3.78 -5.72
N ILE A 58 -6.86 4.05 -6.25
CA ILE A 58 -7.08 4.19 -7.70
C ILE A 58 -6.30 5.38 -8.25
N ALA A 59 -6.30 6.51 -7.54
CA ALA A 59 -5.49 7.67 -7.92
C ALA A 59 -3.98 7.35 -7.90
N PHE A 60 -3.53 6.57 -6.92
CA PHE A 60 -2.15 6.08 -6.85
C PHE A 60 -1.81 5.18 -8.04
N ALA A 61 -2.68 4.23 -8.39
CA ALA A 61 -2.49 3.35 -9.55
C ALA A 61 -2.41 4.13 -10.88
N VAL A 62 -3.26 5.16 -11.05
CA VAL A 62 -3.19 6.08 -12.19
C VAL A 62 -1.83 6.78 -12.27
N CYS A 63 -1.31 7.26 -11.13
CA CYS A 63 -0.01 7.92 -11.07
C CYS A 63 1.14 6.96 -11.41
N GLU A 64 1.14 5.75 -10.84
CA GLU A 64 2.17 4.73 -11.12
C GLU A 64 2.15 4.30 -12.59
N TYR A 65 0.96 4.11 -13.16
CA TYR A 65 0.81 3.80 -14.59
C TYR A 65 1.42 4.89 -15.47
N ALA A 66 1.10 6.16 -15.19
CA ALA A 66 1.62 7.29 -15.95
C ALA A 66 3.15 7.44 -15.81
N ALA A 67 3.68 7.23 -14.60
CA ALA A 67 5.12 7.27 -14.34
C ALA A 67 5.87 6.17 -15.12
N ALA A 68 5.34 4.95 -15.11
CA ALA A 68 5.93 3.78 -15.75
C ALA A 68 5.87 3.82 -17.29
N THR A 69 4.79 4.34 -17.86
CA THR A 69 4.54 4.25 -19.30
C THR A 69 4.84 5.54 -20.07
N LYS A 70 4.79 6.70 -19.42
CA LYS A 70 4.69 8.01 -20.09
C LYS A 70 3.51 8.13 -21.06
N ASP A 71 2.42 7.40 -20.82
CA ASP A 71 1.21 7.50 -21.64
C ASP A 71 0.48 8.84 -21.39
N THR A 72 0.92 9.88 -22.10
CA THR A 72 0.30 11.21 -22.04
C THR A 72 -1.11 11.22 -22.60
N ALA A 73 -1.44 10.33 -23.55
CA ALA A 73 -2.78 10.27 -24.13
C ALA A 73 -3.79 9.76 -23.10
N PHE A 74 -3.45 8.72 -22.34
CA PHE A 74 -4.26 8.28 -21.21
C PHE A 74 -4.43 9.39 -20.17
N MET A 75 -3.36 10.08 -19.79
CA MET A 75 -3.44 11.15 -18.80
C MET A 75 -4.31 12.32 -19.25
N MET A 76 -4.21 12.74 -20.53
CA MET A 76 -5.00 13.84 -21.08
C MET A 76 -6.48 13.48 -21.25
N ASN A 77 -6.80 12.23 -21.61
CA ASN A 77 -8.16 11.82 -21.94
C ASN A 77 -8.93 11.21 -20.76
N CYS A 78 -8.22 10.66 -19.75
CA CYS A 78 -8.82 9.92 -18.64
C CYS A 78 -8.17 10.27 -17.30
N GLY A 79 -6.84 10.11 -17.19
CA GLY A 79 -6.14 10.11 -15.91
C GLY A 79 -6.26 11.42 -15.12
N ALA A 80 -6.16 12.58 -15.79
CA ALA A 80 -6.28 13.88 -15.12
C ALA A 80 -7.68 14.12 -14.53
N GLU A 81 -8.74 13.67 -15.23
CA GLU A 81 -10.12 13.72 -14.75
C GLU A 81 -10.32 12.75 -13.58
N MET A 82 -9.80 11.52 -13.66
CA MET A 82 -9.86 10.56 -12.55
C MET A 82 -9.19 11.11 -11.28
N LEU A 83 -8.00 11.73 -11.40
CA LEU A 83 -7.34 12.38 -10.28
C LEU A 83 -8.15 13.55 -9.72
N LEU A 84 -8.73 14.38 -10.60
CA LEU A 84 -9.57 15.49 -10.18
C LEU A 84 -10.79 15.01 -9.40
N GLU A 85 -11.56 14.06 -9.95
CA GLU A 85 -12.80 13.57 -9.34
C GLU A 85 -12.55 12.86 -8.02
N THR A 86 -11.48 12.08 -7.91
CA THR A 86 -11.11 11.43 -6.64
C THR A 86 -10.59 12.45 -5.61
N ALA A 87 -9.90 13.52 -6.03
CA ALA A 87 -9.53 14.62 -5.14
C ALA A 87 -10.73 15.46 -4.67
N GLU A 88 -11.71 15.70 -5.54
CA GLU A 88 -12.98 16.36 -5.17
C GLU A 88 -13.72 15.57 -4.09
N PHE A 89 -13.70 14.23 -4.17
CA PHE A 89 -14.21 13.36 -3.11
C PHE A 89 -13.50 13.64 -1.78
N TRP A 90 -12.17 13.55 -1.73
CA TRP A 90 -11.42 13.76 -0.48
C TRP A 90 -11.65 15.15 0.12
N ILE A 91 -11.68 16.20 -0.71
CA ILE A 91 -11.99 17.56 -0.26
C ILE A 91 -13.39 17.62 0.38
N SER A 92 -14.38 16.95 -0.22
CA SER A 92 -15.75 16.91 0.32
C SER A 92 -15.93 15.97 1.52
N ARG A 93 -15.07 14.95 1.66
CA ARG A 93 -15.14 13.92 2.71
C ARG A 93 -14.64 14.41 4.07
N THR A 94 -13.83 15.48 4.08
CA THR A 94 -13.28 16.02 5.32
C THR A 94 -14.28 16.83 6.14
N THR A 95 -14.15 16.73 7.45
CA THR A 95 -14.84 17.59 8.42
C THR A 95 -13.86 18.61 8.98
N ASN A 96 -14.27 19.87 9.08
CA ASN A 96 -13.46 20.90 9.73
C ASN A 96 -13.74 20.92 11.24
N ARG A 97 -12.74 20.54 12.06
CA ARG A 97 -12.75 20.72 13.51
C ARG A 97 -11.71 21.78 13.89
N ASN A 98 -12.18 22.98 14.23
CA ASN A 98 -11.33 24.10 14.70
C ASN A 98 -10.19 24.51 13.75
N GLY A 99 -10.45 24.54 12.45
CA GLY A 99 -9.46 24.91 11.43
C GLY A 99 -8.63 23.74 10.91
N ARG A 100 -8.72 22.57 11.54
CA ARG A 100 -8.10 21.31 11.09
C ARG A 100 -9.11 20.48 10.30
N LEU A 101 -8.72 19.99 9.14
CA LEU A 101 -9.52 19.05 8.36
C LEU A 101 -9.21 17.63 8.81
N GLU A 102 -10.24 16.86 9.10
CA GLU A 102 -10.15 15.49 9.59
C GLU A 102 -11.00 14.56 8.73
N ILE A 103 -10.58 13.31 8.63
CA ILE A 103 -11.34 12.24 7.97
C ILE A 103 -11.84 11.33 9.08
N LEU A 104 -13.15 11.39 9.32
CA LEU A 104 -13.81 10.77 10.47
C LEU A 104 -14.60 9.54 10.03
N ASP A 105 -14.81 8.60 10.95
CA ASP A 105 -15.64 7.40 10.75
C ASP A 105 -15.28 6.64 9.46
N VAL A 106 -14.05 6.11 9.43
CA VAL A 106 -13.50 5.33 8.32
C VAL A 106 -13.05 3.94 8.75
N ILE A 107 -12.71 3.12 7.77
CA ILE A 107 -11.95 1.88 7.89
C ILE A 107 -10.68 2.08 7.08
N GLY A 108 -9.52 1.78 7.68
CA GLY A 108 -8.24 1.70 6.96
C GLY A 108 -8.04 0.29 6.39
N PRO A 109 -6.89 0.00 5.76
CA PRO A 109 -6.59 -1.36 5.28
C PRO A 109 -6.73 -2.45 6.35
N ASP A 110 -6.58 -2.12 7.63
CA ASP A 110 -6.93 -3.01 8.73
C ASP A 110 -8.45 -3.02 9.01
N GLU A 111 -9.16 -3.90 8.30
CA GLU A 111 -10.61 -4.11 8.41
C GLU A 111 -11.10 -4.60 9.78
N TYR A 112 -10.21 -4.94 10.73
CA TYR A 112 -10.63 -5.24 12.10
C TYR A 112 -10.85 -3.99 12.94
N THR A 113 -10.32 -2.86 12.51
CA THR A 113 -10.59 -1.56 13.11
C THR A 113 -11.62 -0.79 12.30
N GLU A 114 -12.84 -0.73 12.84
CA GLU A 114 -14.00 -0.09 12.19
C GLU A 114 -14.41 1.17 12.95
N HIS A 115 -15.00 2.15 12.24
CA HIS A 115 -15.50 3.41 12.81
C HIS A 115 -14.42 4.25 13.52
N ILE A 116 -13.24 4.32 12.90
CA ILE A 116 -12.09 5.05 13.43
C ILE A 116 -11.95 6.44 12.80
N ASP A 117 -11.40 7.37 13.57
CA ASP A 117 -11.07 8.72 13.11
C ASP A 117 -9.59 8.80 12.73
N ASN A 118 -9.30 9.52 11.64
CA ASN A 118 -7.96 9.91 11.21
C ASN A 118 -6.99 8.74 11.01
N ASN A 119 -7.44 7.68 10.33
CA ASN A 119 -6.58 6.57 9.93
C ASN A 119 -5.35 7.09 9.16
N ALA A 120 -4.14 6.72 9.60
CA ALA A 120 -2.89 7.23 9.05
C ALA A 120 -2.75 6.92 7.56
N TYR A 121 -3.01 5.67 7.15
CA TYR A 121 -2.98 5.29 5.74
C TYR A 121 -3.92 6.18 4.91
N THR A 122 -5.17 6.27 5.32
CA THR A 122 -6.23 7.02 4.62
C THR A 122 -5.91 8.50 4.49
N ASN A 123 -5.48 9.15 5.58
CA ASN A 123 -5.18 10.58 5.58
C ASN A 123 -3.99 10.91 4.67
N TYR A 124 -2.92 10.12 4.72
CA TYR A 124 -1.76 10.33 3.86
C TYR A 124 -2.06 10.03 2.38
N MET A 125 -2.85 9.01 2.09
CA MET A 125 -3.25 8.68 0.72
C MET A 125 -4.22 9.72 0.14
N ALA A 126 -5.13 10.26 0.95
CA ALA A 126 -5.97 11.39 0.55
C ALA A 126 -5.12 12.65 0.24
N TYR A 127 -4.13 12.95 1.08
CA TYR A 127 -3.16 14.02 0.83
C TYR A 127 -2.41 13.81 -0.49
N PHE A 128 -1.88 12.59 -0.70
CA PHE A 128 -1.18 12.22 -1.92
C PHE A 128 -2.06 12.45 -3.15
N ASN A 129 -3.30 11.98 -3.13
CA ASN A 129 -4.23 12.14 -4.24
C ASN A 129 -4.47 13.62 -4.57
N VAL A 130 -4.88 14.43 -3.59
CA VAL A 130 -5.16 15.86 -3.81
C VAL A 130 -3.93 16.59 -4.34
N LYS A 131 -2.73 16.27 -3.83
CA LYS A 131 -1.47 16.82 -4.34
C LYS A 131 -1.23 16.43 -5.81
N LYS A 132 -1.44 15.17 -6.18
CA LYS A 132 -1.27 14.69 -7.56
C LYS A 132 -2.31 15.27 -8.52
N ALA A 133 -3.55 15.41 -8.07
CA ALA A 133 -4.59 16.08 -8.85
C ALA A 133 -4.24 17.54 -9.15
N MET A 134 -3.61 18.26 -8.20
CA MET A 134 -3.11 19.63 -8.45
C MET A 134 -2.05 19.69 -9.55
N GLU A 135 -1.13 18.72 -9.57
CA GLU A 135 -0.06 18.63 -10.59
C GLU A 135 -0.61 18.48 -12.01
N TRP A 136 -1.73 17.76 -12.18
CA TRP A 136 -2.33 17.48 -13.49
C TRP A 136 -3.48 18.42 -13.88
N ASN A 137 -4.02 19.20 -12.94
CA ASN A 137 -5.15 20.12 -13.16
C ASN A 137 -4.78 21.60 -12.90
N LYS A 138 -3.56 22.01 -13.29
CA LYS A 138 -2.99 23.35 -12.99
C LYS A 138 -3.84 24.53 -13.48
N GLU A 139 -4.55 24.36 -14.59
CA GLU A 139 -5.38 25.42 -15.18
C GLU A 139 -6.72 25.63 -14.42
N ASN A 140 -7.15 24.65 -13.61
CA ASN A 140 -8.40 24.73 -12.84
C ASN A 140 -8.21 25.55 -11.54
N GLN A 141 -8.14 26.87 -11.66
CA GLN A 141 -7.89 27.79 -10.55
C GLN A 141 -8.85 27.63 -9.34
N PRO A 142 -10.18 27.42 -9.52
CA PRO A 142 -11.08 27.14 -8.41
C PRO A 142 -10.73 25.85 -7.64
N PHE A 143 -10.33 24.79 -8.34
CA PHE A 143 -9.86 23.56 -7.71
C PHE A 143 -8.54 23.79 -6.97
N GLN A 144 -7.55 24.43 -7.60
CA GLN A 144 -6.24 24.71 -7.00
C GLN A 144 -6.39 25.39 -5.62
N LYS A 145 -7.21 26.43 -5.50
CA LYS A 145 -7.44 27.12 -4.20
C LYS A 145 -8.03 26.21 -3.12
N ARG A 146 -8.95 25.31 -3.49
CA ARG A 146 -9.55 24.37 -2.53
C ARG A 146 -8.58 23.27 -2.14
N ALA A 147 -7.81 22.76 -3.10
CA ALA A 147 -6.78 21.77 -2.88
C ALA A 147 -5.64 22.31 -2.00
N GLU A 148 -5.17 23.55 -2.24
CA GLU A 148 -4.20 24.23 -1.36
C GLU A 148 -4.70 24.33 0.08
N LYS A 149 -5.96 24.77 0.26
CA LYS A 149 -6.58 24.82 1.59
C LYS A 149 -6.69 23.43 2.22
N PHE A 150 -7.02 22.40 1.43
CA PHE A 150 -7.08 21.04 1.92
C PHE A 150 -5.72 20.56 2.41
N LEU A 151 -4.69 20.64 1.56
CA LEU A 151 -3.34 20.16 1.88
C LEU A 151 -2.73 20.91 3.08
N ALA A 152 -3.02 22.21 3.23
CA ALA A 152 -2.52 22.99 4.35
C ALA A 152 -3.18 22.65 5.69
N ASN A 153 -4.38 22.06 5.70
CA ASN A 153 -5.17 21.89 6.92
C ASN A 153 -5.53 20.42 7.24
N LEU A 154 -5.30 19.47 6.33
CA LEU A 154 -5.54 18.05 6.60
C LEU A 154 -4.64 17.56 7.73
N TYR A 155 -5.26 16.93 8.73
CA TYR A 155 -4.54 16.28 9.80
C TYR A 155 -3.82 15.03 9.27
N LEU A 156 -2.50 14.99 9.45
CA LEU A 156 -1.67 13.82 9.18
C LEU A 156 -1.14 13.30 10.51
N PRO A 157 -1.47 12.06 10.91
CA PRO A 157 -0.90 11.45 12.10
C PRO A 157 0.63 11.42 12.04
N VAL A 158 1.29 11.93 13.08
CA VAL A 158 2.77 11.98 13.17
C VAL A 158 3.27 11.11 14.30
N ALA A 159 4.55 10.75 14.26
CA ALA A 159 5.19 9.98 15.31
C ALA A 159 5.14 10.73 16.66
N ASN A 160 4.71 10.03 17.71
CA ASN A 160 4.72 10.54 19.08
C ASN A 160 6.14 10.48 19.69
N GLU A 161 6.28 10.85 20.97
CA GLU A 161 7.57 10.82 21.69
C GLU A 161 8.24 9.44 21.73
N SER A 162 7.47 8.36 21.59
CA SER A 162 7.97 6.98 21.51
C SER A 162 8.34 6.54 20.09
N GLY A 163 8.25 7.45 19.12
CA GLY A 163 8.52 7.21 17.70
C GLY A 163 7.41 6.41 17.00
N LEU A 164 6.21 6.31 17.59
CA LEU A 164 5.08 5.56 17.02
C LEU A 164 4.12 6.51 16.33
N ILE A 165 3.79 6.23 15.07
CA ILE A 165 2.70 6.88 14.36
C ILE A 165 1.43 6.11 14.75
N PRO A 166 0.42 6.75 15.35
CA PRO A 166 -0.84 6.09 15.65
C PRO A 166 -1.54 5.69 14.35
N GLN A 167 -2.03 4.44 14.27
CA GLN A 167 -2.86 3.97 13.15
C GLN A 167 -4.13 4.81 13.02
N ASP A 168 -4.73 5.16 14.15
CA ASP A 168 -5.87 6.04 14.28
C ASP A 168 -5.86 6.73 15.66
N ASP A 169 -6.80 7.64 15.90
CA ASP A 169 -6.87 8.44 17.14
C ASP A 169 -6.96 7.61 18.44
N THR A 170 -7.39 6.35 18.35
CA THR A 170 -7.69 5.47 19.50
C THR A 170 -6.75 4.28 19.63
N PHE A 171 -6.17 3.77 18.53
CA PHE A 171 -5.45 2.47 18.50
C PHE A 171 -4.44 2.27 19.63
N LEU A 172 -3.58 3.26 19.87
CA LEU A 172 -2.51 3.16 20.88
C LEU A 172 -3.03 3.09 22.33
N GLN A 173 -4.30 3.38 22.56
CA GLN A 173 -4.97 3.36 23.87
C GLN A 173 -5.72 2.05 24.13
N LYS A 174 -5.97 1.26 23.08
CA LYS A 174 -6.66 -0.03 23.15
C LYS A 174 -5.83 -1.08 23.89
N ASP A 175 -6.52 -2.06 24.45
CA ASP A 175 -5.87 -3.19 25.13
C ASP A 175 -5.14 -4.10 24.13
N TRP A 176 -4.08 -4.76 24.59
CA TRP A 176 -3.33 -5.73 23.79
C TRP A 176 -3.35 -7.10 24.46
N ILE A 177 -3.57 -8.15 23.65
CA ILE A 177 -3.59 -9.55 24.08
C ILE A 177 -2.43 -10.33 23.45
N ASN A 178 -2.13 -11.52 23.98
CA ASN A 178 -1.21 -12.43 23.31
C ASN A 178 -1.85 -12.97 22.01
N LEU A 179 -1.19 -12.74 20.87
CA LEU A 179 -1.65 -13.13 19.54
C LEU A 179 -0.93 -14.35 18.95
N ASP A 180 0.01 -14.97 19.66
CA ASP A 180 0.86 -16.06 19.15
C ASP A 180 0.04 -17.19 18.52
N LYS A 181 -1.09 -17.56 19.16
CA LYS A 181 -2.03 -18.57 18.65
C LYS A 181 -2.59 -18.20 17.27
N TYR A 182 -2.93 -16.93 17.05
CA TYR A 182 -3.59 -16.46 15.84
C TYR A 182 -2.59 -16.15 14.72
N LYS A 183 -1.34 -15.80 15.07
CA LYS A 183 -0.25 -15.59 14.11
C LYS A 183 0.28 -16.88 13.50
N ALA A 184 0.05 -18.03 14.15
CA ALA A 184 0.63 -19.31 13.75
C ALA A 184 0.24 -19.73 12.32
N ASN A 185 -0.97 -19.40 11.88
CA ASN A 185 -1.48 -19.72 10.55
C ASN A 185 -2.12 -18.48 9.92
N GLN A 186 -1.49 -17.95 8.87
CA GLN A 186 -2.02 -16.83 8.10
C GLN A 186 -3.34 -17.20 7.41
N GLY A 187 -4.23 -16.22 7.25
CA GLY A 187 -5.43 -16.34 6.44
C GLY A 187 -6.57 -17.14 7.09
N THR A 188 -6.43 -17.56 8.35
CA THR A 188 -7.41 -18.44 8.99
C THR A 188 -8.59 -17.69 9.61
N GLN A 189 -8.44 -16.37 9.85
CA GLN A 189 -9.41 -15.58 10.62
C GLN A 189 -9.73 -16.21 11.98
N GLY A 190 -8.78 -16.96 12.56
CA GLY A 190 -8.99 -17.76 13.75
C GLY A 190 -9.37 -16.94 14.99
N ILE A 191 -9.01 -15.66 15.04
CA ILE A 191 -9.42 -14.74 16.11
C ILE A 191 -10.93 -14.58 16.17
N LEU A 192 -11.62 -14.61 15.01
CA LEU A 192 -13.06 -14.41 14.91
C LEU A 192 -13.89 -15.62 15.38
N LEU A 193 -13.24 -16.72 15.72
CA LEU A 193 -13.86 -17.88 16.38
C LEU A 193 -13.91 -17.72 17.90
N ASP A 194 -12.99 -16.94 18.46
CA ASP A 194 -12.87 -16.72 19.91
C ASP A 194 -13.46 -15.35 20.33
N TYR A 195 -13.37 -14.34 19.46
CA TYR A 195 -13.83 -12.96 19.68
C TYR A 195 -14.78 -12.51 18.58
N SER A 196 -15.81 -11.74 18.94
CA SER A 196 -16.62 -11.01 17.96
C SER A 196 -15.82 -9.88 17.33
N ARG A 197 -16.22 -9.42 16.14
CA ARG A 197 -15.60 -8.26 15.48
C ARG A 197 -15.60 -7.01 16.37
N GLN A 198 -16.67 -6.79 17.14
CA GLN A 198 -16.72 -5.66 18.08
C GLN A 198 -15.66 -5.78 19.19
N GLU A 199 -15.44 -6.98 19.74
CA GLU A 199 -14.37 -7.20 20.70
C GLU A 199 -12.99 -6.99 20.06
N VAL A 200 -12.78 -7.46 18.82
CA VAL A 200 -11.52 -7.25 18.10
C VAL A 200 -11.27 -5.77 17.81
N ASN A 201 -12.31 -5.00 17.45
CA ASN A 201 -12.20 -3.56 17.19
C ASN A 201 -11.69 -2.78 18.42
N GLU A 202 -11.95 -3.25 19.64
CA GLU A 202 -11.47 -2.62 20.88
C GLU A 202 -10.06 -3.06 21.30
N LEU A 203 -9.36 -3.86 20.48
CA LEU A 203 -8.03 -4.39 20.76
C LEU A 203 -6.99 -3.90 19.75
N GLN A 204 -5.71 -3.93 20.17
CA GLN A 204 -4.56 -3.71 19.28
C GLN A 204 -4.26 -4.96 18.44
N ILE A 205 -5.13 -5.24 17.46
CA ILE A 205 -5.02 -6.39 16.56
C ILE A 205 -5.23 -5.90 15.14
N LEU A 206 -4.30 -6.23 14.24
CA LEU A 206 -4.42 -5.92 12.84
C LEU A 206 -4.65 -7.19 12.02
N LYS A 207 -5.66 -7.14 11.14
CA LYS A 207 -5.88 -8.16 10.10
C LYS A 207 -4.68 -8.21 9.15
N GLN A 208 -4.19 -7.05 8.73
CA GLN A 208 -3.21 -6.91 7.66
C GLN A 208 -2.35 -5.64 7.79
N ALA A 209 -1.50 -5.38 6.78
CA ALA A 209 -0.66 -4.19 6.77
C ALA A 209 -1.51 -2.92 6.55
N ASP A 210 -1.55 -2.03 7.54
CA ASP A 210 -2.14 -0.68 7.44
C ASP A 210 -1.03 0.38 7.34
N LEU A 211 -0.42 0.77 8.48
CA LEU A 211 0.71 1.70 8.47
C LEU A 211 1.92 1.14 7.70
N VAL A 212 2.11 -0.18 7.72
CA VAL A 212 3.15 -0.86 6.92
C VAL A 212 2.87 -0.72 5.43
N MET A 213 1.60 -0.76 5.00
CA MET A 213 1.24 -0.47 3.60
C MET A 213 1.57 0.97 3.24
N LEU A 214 1.33 1.93 4.15
CA LEU A 214 1.71 3.32 3.94
C LEU A 214 3.23 3.48 3.73
N PHE A 215 4.06 2.77 4.49
CA PHE A 215 5.52 2.75 4.29
C PHE A 215 5.93 2.11 2.98
N TYR A 216 5.17 1.13 2.48
CA TYR A 216 5.41 0.54 1.17
C TYR A 216 5.18 1.57 0.05
N LEU A 217 4.02 2.23 0.05
CA LEU A 217 3.57 3.14 -1.01
C LEU A 217 4.32 4.48 -0.97
N LEU A 218 4.49 5.08 0.21
CA LEU A 218 5.06 6.42 0.40
C LEU A 218 6.34 6.43 1.29
N PRO A 219 7.39 5.66 0.97
CA PRO A 219 8.56 5.52 1.84
C PRO A 219 9.37 6.80 1.99
N ALA A 220 9.42 7.67 0.98
CA ALA A 220 10.15 8.93 1.06
C ALA A 220 9.57 9.90 2.11
N THR A 221 8.34 9.66 2.58
CA THR A 221 7.65 10.48 3.57
C THR A 221 8.16 10.26 5.00
N PHE A 222 8.76 9.09 5.28
CA PHE A 222 9.13 8.71 6.64
C PHE A 222 10.61 8.41 6.76
N GLU A 223 11.20 8.74 7.91
CA GLU A 223 12.58 8.36 8.20
C GLU A 223 12.66 6.84 8.48
N THR A 224 13.74 6.19 8.02
CA THR A 224 13.96 4.74 8.20
C THR A 224 13.85 4.29 9.66
N LYS A 225 14.34 5.10 10.63
CA LYS A 225 14.22 4.79 12.06
C LYS A 225 12.77 4.78 12.55
N VAL A 226 11.91 5.64 11.99
CA VAL A 226 10.48 5.69 12.31
C VAL A 226 9.81 4.47 11.71
N MET A 227 10.10 4.13 10.45
CA MET A 227 9.57 2.91 9.83
C MET A 227 9.92 1.67 10.65
N LYS A 228 11.20 1.51 11.03
CA LYS A 228 11.67 0.38 11.84
C LYS A 228 10.94 0.31 13.19
N ARG A 229 10.84 1.43 13.90
CA ARG A 229 10.16 1.48 15.20
C ARG A 229 8.68 1.07 15.10
N ASN A 230 8.02 1.47 14.03
CA ASN A 230 6.62 1.14 13.79
C ASN A 230 6.46 -0.31 13.31
N LEU A 231 7.33 -0.82 12.43
CA LEU A 231 7.36 -2.25 12.08
C LEU A 231 7.49 -3.14 13.31
N ASP A 232 8.47 -2.88 14.18
CA ASP A 232 8.68 -3.63 15.43
C ASP A 232 7.44 -3.66 16.35
N TYR A 233 6.61 -2.61 16.28
CA TYR A 233 5.42 -2.45 17.11
C TYR A 233 4.18 -3.10 16.47
N TYR A 234 3.91 -2.78 15.20
CA TYR A 234 2.71 -3.21 14.48
C TYR A 234 2.81 -4.68 14.05
N GLU A 235 3.99 -5.19 13.66
CA GLU A 235 4.15 -6.61 13.32
C GLU A 235 3.70 -7.53 14.47
N LYS A 236 4.03 -7.18 15.71
CA LYS A 236 3.62 -7.95 16.91
C LYS A 236 2.10 -8.00 17.11
N ARG A 237 1.38 -7.08 16.47
CA ARG A 237 -0.08 -6.91 16.54
C ARG A 237 -0.78 -7.36 15.27
N THR A 238 -0.05 -7.59 14.18
CA THR A 238 -0.57 -8.09 12.92
C THR A 238 -0.66 -9.61 12.95
N ILE A 239 -1.85 -10.16 12.71
CA ILE A 239 -2.07 -11.61 12.64
C ILE A 239 -2.04 -12.18 11.23
N HIS A 240 -1.92 -11.29 10.23
CA HIS A 240 -1.79 -11.66 8.82
C HIS A 240 -2.96 -12.53 8.34
N ASP A 241 -4.18 -12.19 8.73
CA ASP A 241 -5.41 -12.86 8.28
C ASP A 241 -5.78 -12.52 6.82
N SER A 242 -5.05 -11.59 6.23
CA SER A 242 -5.08 -11.34 4.79
C SER A 242 -3.89 -11.94 4.09
N SER A 243 -4.14 -12.56 2.94
CA SER A 243 -3.14 -13.12 2.03
C SER A 243 -2.11 -12.07 1.56
N LEU A 244 -2.50 -10.79 1.52
CA LEU A 244 -1.65 -9.67 1.08
C LEU A 244 -0.57 -9.29 2.11
N SER A 245 -0.81 -9.53 3.39
CA SER A 245 -0.08 -8.85 4.48
C SER A 245 1.42 -9.15 4.49
N LYS A 246 1.82 -10.42 4.41
CA LYS A 246 3.24 -10.81 4.55
C LYS A 246 4.12 -10.34 3.40
N ALA A 247 3.62 -10.38 2.16
CA ALA A 247 4.40 -9.90 1.01
C ALA A 247 4.73 -8.40 1.12
N ILE A 248 3.81 -7.60 1.65
CA ILE A 248 4.04 -6.17 1.90
C ILE A 248 5.04 -5.96 3.04
N HIS A 249 4.91 -6.71 4.15
CA HIS A 249 5.91 -6.68 5.21
C HIS A 249 7.29 -7.06 4.67
N ALA A 250 7.40 -8.09 3.82
CA ALA A 250 8.66 -8.48 3.21
C ALA A 250 9.35 -7.33 2.45
N ILE A 251 8.60 -6.52 1.70
CA ILE A 251 9.15 -5.36 0.98
C ILE A 251 9.69 -4.31 1.96
N VAL A 252 8.90 -3.95 2.99
CA VAL A 252 9.29 -2.88 3.92
C VAL A 252 10.44 -3.34 4.81
N GLU A 253 10.44 -4.58 5.31
CA GLU A 253 11.56 -5.18 6.06
C GLU A 253 12.85 -5.17 5.24
N ASN A 254 12.78 -5.55 3.95
CA ASN A 254 13.94 -5.55 3.08
C ASN A 254 14.49 -4.13 2.88
N ARG A 255 13.60 -3.14 2.77
CA ARG A 255 13.94 -1.72 2.59
C ARG A 255 14.62 -1.12 3.82
N ILE A 256 14.24 -1.54 5.03
CA ILE A 256 14.88 -1.07 6.27
C ILE A 256 16.13 -1.90 6.66
N GLY A 257 16.46 -2.94 5.88
CA GLY A 257 17.66 -3.74 6.02
C GLY A 257 17.50 -5.05 6.80
N ASP A 258 16.30 -5.42 7.25
CA ASP A 258 16.06 -6.73 7.87
C ASP A 258 15.82 -7.80 6.80
N ARG A 259 16.92 -8.17 6.13
CA ARG A 259 16.91 -9.16 5.03
C ARG A 259 16.39 -10.52 5.47
N LYS A 260 16.62 -10.89 6.75
CA LYS A 260 16.23 -12.20 7.28
C LYS A 260 14.72 -12.26 7.46
N GLN A 261 14.14 -11.27 8.14
CA GLN A 261 12.70 -11.20 8.36
C GLN A 261 11.96 -11.00 7.03
N ALA A 262 12.51 -10.18 6.13
CA ALA A 262 11.98 -9.99 4.79
C ALA A 262 11.86 -11.31 4.01
N TYR A 263 12.93 -12.11 3.99
CA TYR A 263 12.92 -13.38 3.27
C TYR A 263 11.97 -14.40 3.90
N GLN A 264 11.89 -14.44 5.24
CA GLN A 264 10.92 -15.28 5.93
C GLN A 264 9.48 -14.92 5.52
N PHE A 265 9.10 -13.65 5.59
CA PHE A 265 7.75 -13.21 5.18
C PHE A 265 7.47 -13.50 3.70
N PHE A 266 8.46 -13.33 2.83
CA PHE A 266 8.34 -13.68 1.42
C PHE A 266 8.07 -15.18 1.22
N GLN A 267 8.81 -16.05 1.90
CA GLN A 267 8.60 -17.49 1.83
C GLN A 267 7.21 -17.88 2.33
N GLU A 268 6.77 -17.32 3.45
CA GLU A 268 5.44 -17.57 4.00
C GLU A 268 4.33 -17.07 3.06
N ALA A 269 4.51 -15.91 2.41
CA ALA A 269 3.57 -15.41 1.42
C ALA A 269 3.46 -16.35 0.19
N CYS A 270 4.57 -16.94 -0.27
CA CYS A 270 4.56 -17.92 -1.36
C CYS A 270 3.78 -19.21 -1.04
N LEU A 271 3.55 -19.51 0.24
CA LEU A 271 2.85 -20.71 0.69
C LEU A 271 1.34 -20.51 0.85
N ILE A 272 0.78 -19.34 0.52
CA ILE A 272 -0.65 -19.08 0.73
C ILE A 272 -1.57 -20.03 -0.06
N ASP A 273 -1.21 -20.32 -1.32
CA ASP A 273 -1.98 -21.23 -2.20
C ASP A 273 -1.29 -22.60 -2.39
N LEU A 274 0.03 -22.66 -2.18
CA LEU A 274 0.86 -23.86 -2.43
C LEU A 274 1.45 -24.44 -1.14
N GLY A 275 0.91 -24.04 0.01
CA GLY A 275 1.35 -24.44 1.33
C GLY A 275 0.87 -25.83 1.73
N THR A 276 0.97 -26.10 3.03
CA THR A 276 0.59 -27.39 3.61
C THR A 276 -0.91 -27.53 3.88
N GLU A 277 -1.69 -26.46 3.78
CA GLU A 277 -3.14 -26.47 3.99
C GLU A 277 -3.85 -26.78 2.66
N PRO A 278 -4.36 -28.02 2.45
CA PRO A 278 -4.91 -28.42 1.17
C PRO A 278 -6.20 -27.67 0.77
N HIS A 279 -6.89 -27.05 1.73
CA HIS A 279 -8.15 -26.32 1.49
C HIS A 279 -7.97 -24.80 1.39
N SER A 280 -6.74 -24.29 1.40
CA SER A 280 -6.47 -22.84 1.41
C SER A 280 -7.03 -22.12 0.17
N SER A 281 -7.22 -22.83 -0.95
CA SER A 281 -7.62 -22.25 -2.22
C SER A 281 -8.89 -22.88 -2.80
N ASP A 282 -9.71 -23.55 -1.97
CA ASP A 282 -10.98 -24.16 -2.40
C ASP A 282 -11.96 -23.11 -2.98
N ASP A 283 -11.95 -21.89 -2.42
CA ASP A 283 -12.76 -20.75 -2.88
C ASP A 283 -12.13 -20.01 -4.08
N GLY A 284 -10.88 -20.32 -4.43
CA GLY A 284 -10.13 -19.71 -5.52
C GLY A 284 -8.70 -19.30 -5.14
N LEU A 285 -7.92 -18.87 -6.13
CA LEU A 285 -6.57 -18.37 -5.92
C LEU A 285 -6.57 -16.97 -5.27
N HIS A 286 -5.61 -16.72 -4.39
CA HIS A 286 -5.41 -15.41 -3.77
C HIS A 286 -4.74 -14.43 -4.75
N ALA A 287 -5.49 -13.90 -5.72
CA ALA A 287 -4.96 -13.05 -6.80
C ALA A 287 -4.12 -11.86 -6.31
N ALA A 288 -4.55 -11.18 -5.25
CA ALA A 288 -3.80 -10.07 -4.66
C ALA A 288 -2.44 -10.51 -4.09
N ALA A 289 -2.38 -11.69 -3.46
CA ALA A 289 -1.13 -12.24 -2.93
C ALA A 289 -0.17 -12.64 -4.05
N LEU A 290 -0.66 -13.22 -5.16
CA LEU A 290 0.16 -13.52 -6.34
C LEU A 290 0.82 -12.26 -6.90
N GLY A 291 0.06 -11.17 -7.03
CA GLY A 291 0.60 -9.87 -7.41
C GLY A 291 1.65 -9.37 -6.41
N ALA A 292 1.35 -9.45 -5.11
CA ALA A 292 2.25 -8.97 -4.06
C ALA A 292 3.55 -9.78 -3.93
N ILE A 293 3.54 -11.08 -4.21
CA ILE A 293 4.75 -11.90 -4.31
C ILE A 293 5.65 -11.36 -5.43
N TRP A 294 5.07 -11.02 -6.59
CA TRP A 294 5.84 -10.38 -7.66
C TRP A 294 6.37 -8.99 -7.23
N LEU A 295 5.56 -8.18 -6.55
CA LEU A 295 6.01 -6.89 -6.00
C LEU A 295 7.18 -7.07 -5.03
N ALA A 296 7.17 -8.11 -4.18
CA ALA A 296 8.25 -8.42 -3.26
C ALA A 296 9.58 -8.74 -3.97
N VAL A 297 9.50 -9.46 -5.10
CA VAL A 297 10.70 -9.73 -5.91
C VAL A 297 11.22 -8.47 -6.59
N ILE A 298 10.34 -7.68 -7.22
CA ILE A 298 10.73 -6.56 -8.09
C ILE A 298 11.01 -5.28 -7.30
N PHE A 299 10.07 -4.84 -6.48
CA PHE A 299 10.18 -3.60 -5.70
C PHE A 299 10.77 -3.80 -4.29
N GLY A 300 10.89 -5.06 -3.86
CA GLY A 300 11.60 -5.46 -2.63
C GLY A 300 13.04 -5.86 -2.89
N PHE A 301 13.29 -7.08 -3.37
CA PHE A 301 14.63 -7.66 -3.45
C PHE A 301 15.47 -7.14 -4.63
N ALA A 302 14.89 -6.95 -5.81
CA ALA A 302 15.58 -6.28 -6.92
C ALA A 302 15.77 -4.77 -6.64
N GLY A 303 14.99 -4.22 -5.70
CA GLY A 303 15.11 -2.85 -5.24
C GLY A 303 14.78 -1.81 -6.31
N ILE A 304 13.84 -2.14 -7.21
CA ILE A 304 13.35 -1.19 -8.19
C ILE A 304 12.50 -0.13 -7.49
N ASP A 305 12.66 1.13 -7.89
CA ASP A 305 11.81 2.26 -7.49
C ASP A 305 11.46 3.13 -8.71
N THR A 306 10.17 3.32 -8.92
CA THR A 306 9.57 4.01 -10.07
C THR A 306 9.01 5.38 -9.73
N ARG A 307 9.12 5.82 -8.48
CA ARG A 307 8.42 7.03 -8.00
C ARG A 307 9.07 8.34 -8.44
N GLU A 308 10.36 8.30 -8.74
CA GLU A 308 11.12 9.46 -9.21
C GLU A 308 11.20 9.52 -10.74
N GLU A 309 11.73 10.62 -11.28
CA GLU A 309 11.87 10.77 -12.73
C GLU A 309 12.76 9.70 -13.36
N LEU A 310 13.85 9.32 -12.67
CA LEU A 310 14.75 8.26 -13.08
C LEU A 310 14.42 6.96 -12.35
N LEU A 311 14.51 5.84 -13.06
CA LEU A 311 14.41 4.51 -12.46
C LEU A 311 15.51 4.36 -11.42
N GLN A 312 15.17 4.04 -10.17
CA GLN A 312 16.17 3.73 -9.16
C GLN A 312 16.26 2.22 -8.94
N ILE A 313 17.48 1.75 -8.68
CA ILE A 313 17.79 0.34 -8.50
C ILE A 313 18.74 0.23 -7.29
N THR A 314 18.26 -0.39 -6.21
CA THR A 314 19.06 -0.65 -4.99
C THR A 314 18.94 -2.13 -4.62
N PRO A 315 19.65 -3.03 -5.30
CA PRO A 315 19.43 -4.46 -5.12
C PRO A 315 19.81 -4.92 -3.73
N ASN A 316 18.95 -5.74 -3.14
CA ASN A 316 19.13 -6.28 -1.80
C ASN A 316 18.58 -7.70 -1.77
N LEU A 317 19.33 -8.64 -2.35
CA LEU A 317 18.93 -10.05 -2.45
C LEU A 317 19.05 -10.77 -1.09
N PRO A 318 18.19 -11.76 -0.81
CA PRO A 318 18.36 -12.64 0.33
C PRO A 318 19.58 -13.56 0.11
N ASP A 319 20.24 -13.97 1.20
CA ASP A 319 21.46 -14.78 1.13
C ASP A 319 21.25 -16.15 0.43
N ALA A 320 20.00 -16.63 0.37
CA ALA A 320 19.63 -17.87 -0.30
C ALA A 320 19.67 -17.77 -1.85
N TRP A 321 19.69 -16.57 -2.44
CA TRP A 321 19.62 -16.38 -3.89
C TRP A 321 21.00 -16.16 -4.52
N GLN A 322 21.35 -17.01 -5.48
CA GLN A 322 22.58 -16.86 -6.27
C GLN A 322 22.42 -15.84 -7.40
N SER A 323 21.23 -15.76 -7.98
CA SER A 323 20.91 -14.82 -9.04
C SER A 323 19.41 -14.58 -9.17
N LEU A 324 19.04 -13.38 -9.60
CA LEU A 324 17.69 -13.00 -10.02
C LEU A 324 17.75 -12.42 -11.43
N THR A 325 16.95 -12.96 -12.35
CA THR A 325 16.90 -12.50 -13.75
C THR A 325 15.46 -12.25 -14.16
N PHE A 326 15.19 -11.09 -14.76
CA PHE A 326 13.86 -10.72 -15.25
C PHE A 326 13.96 -9.64 -16.32
N GLU A 327 12.84 -9.37 -17.00
CA GLU A 327 12.68 -8.19 -17.84
C GLU A 327 11.76 -7.18 -17.17
N PHE A 328 12.05 -5.90 -17.35
CA PHE A 328 11.23 -4.81 -16.84
C PHE A 328 11.12 -3.72 -17.90
N VAL A 329 9.91 -3.18 -18.08
CA VAL A 329 9.65 -2.13 -19.06
C VAL A 329 9.51 -0.81 -18.32
N TRP A 330 10.39 0.14 -18.63
CA TRP A 330 10.37 1.49 -18.07
C TRP A 330 10.35 2.52 -19.19
N LYS A 331 9.29 3.32 -19.25
CA LYS A 331 9.13 4.42 -20.21
C LYS A 331 9.33 4.00 -21.67
N GLY A 332 8.83 2.80 -21.99
CA GLY A 332 8.92 2.17 -23.31
C GLY A 332 10.19 1.35 -23.55
N GLU A 333 11.19 1.43 -22.67
CA GLU A 333 12.43 0.68 -22.79
C GLU A 333 12.31 -0.68 -22.07
N ARG A 334 12.48 -1.78 -22.81
CA ARG A 334 12.58 -3.12 -22.23
C ARG A 334 14.02 -3.37 -21.78
N ILE A 335 14.19 -3.59 -20.48
CA ILE A 335 15.48 -3.77 -19.83
C ILE A 335 15.56 -5.18 -19.29
N GLY A 336 16.59 -5.93 -19.68
CA GLY A 336 16.97 -7.20 -19.06
C GLY A 336 17.80 -6.95 -17.81
N PHE A 337 17.39 -7.53 -16.70
CA PHE A 337 18.08 -7.48 -15.42
C PHE A 337 18.71 -8.84 -15.12
N LYS A 338 19.97 -8.84 -14.68
CA LYS A 338 20.60 -9.96 -14.01
C LYS A 338 21.31 -9.46 -12.76
N ILE A 339 20.81 -9.84 -11.60
CA ILE A 339 21.29 -9.44 -10.29
C ILE A 339 21.91 -10.65 -9.62
N THR A 340 23.08 -10.50 -9.02
CA THR A 340 23.72 -11.48 -8.14
C THR A 340 24.22 -10.76 -6.89
N PRO A 341 24.66 -11.47 -5.83
CA PRO A 341 25.28 -10.83 -4.68
C PRO A 341 26.52 -9.97 -5.00
N LYS A 342 27.13 -10.13 -6.17
CA LYS A 342 28.37 -9.45 -6.56
C LYS A 342 28.21 -8.48 -7.72
N MET A 343 27.09 -8.50 -8.44
CA MET A 343 26.93 -7.70 -9.65
C MET A 343 25.49 -7.42 -10.02
N LEU A 344 25.28 -6.30 -10.69
CA LEU A 344 24.10 -5.95 -11.46
C LEU A 344 24.49 -5.81 -12.93
N GLU A 345 23.83 -6.56 -13.80
CA GLU A 345 23.93 -6.42 -15.24
C GLU A 345 22.58 -5.97 -15.81
N LEU A 346 22.61 -4.89 -16.58
CA LEU A 346 21.48 -4.37 -17.34
C LEU A 346 21.77 -4.52 -18.83
N SER A 347 20.74 -4.89 -19.60
CA SER A 347 20.83 -4.95 -21.05
C SER A 347 19.56 -4.41 -21.71
N LYS A 348 19.69 -3.81 -22.89
CA LYS A 348 18.57 -3.43 -23.75
C LYS A 348 18.96 -3.51 -25.22
N THR A 349 17.98 -3.68 -26.10
CA THR A 349 18.22 -3.85 -27.55
C THR A 349 18.15 -2.52 -28.32
N THR A 350 17.58 -1.49 -27.73
CA THR A 350 17.46 -0.15 -28.32
C THR A 350 18.78 0.61 -28.20
N THR A 351 19.03 1.59 -29.08
CA THR A 351 20.26 2.41 -29.08
C THR A 351 20.13 3.74 -28.34
N SER A 352 18.95 4.06 -27.82
CA SER A 352 18.68 5.23 -26.97
C SER A 352 19.58 5.24 -25.73
N VAL A 353 19.95 6.41 -25.20
CA VAL A 353 20.59 6.47 -23.89
C VAL A 353 19.50 6.37 -22.82
N LEU A 354 19.65 5.44 -21.87
CA LEU A 354 18.79 5.36 -20.69
C LEU A 354 19.57 5.85 -19.47
N GLU A 355 19.06 6.87 -18.80
CA GLU A 355 19.56 7.36 -17.51
C GLU A 355 18.79 6.73 -16.35
N LEU A 356 19.50 6.37 -15.29
CA LEU A 356 18.95 5.72 -14.10
C LEU A 356 19.84 5.97 -12.87
N ILE A 357 19.37 5.59 -11.69
CA ILE A 357 20.10 5.68 -10.43
C ILE A 357 20.37 4.26 -9.91
N ILE A 358 21.62 3.92 -9.60
CA ILE A 358 21.99 2.65 -8.97
C ILE A 358 22.66 2.96 -7.64
N ASN A 359 22.13 2.44 -6.53
CA ASN A 359 22.66 2.69 -5.19
C ASN A 359 22.90 4.18 -4.86
N GLY A 360 22.05 5.07 -5.39
CA GLY A 360 22.14 6.52 -5.21
C GLY A 360 23.05 7.25 -6.21
N GLU A 361 23.74 6.55 -7.10
CA GLU A 361 24.62 7.15 -8.12
C GLU A 361 23.94 7.18 -9.49
N LYS A 362 24.10 8.28 -10.23
CA LYS A 362 23.54 8.42 -11.58
C LYS A 362 24.40 7.66 -12.59
N HIS A 363 23.77 6.82 -13.40
CA HIS A 363 24.39 6.11 -14.52
C HIS A 363 23.61 6.32 -15.82
N SER A 364 24.27 6.04 -16.94
CA SER A 364 23.66 6.04 -18.26
C SER A 364 24.23 4.89 -19.10
N PHE A 365 23.40 4.22 -19.89
CA PHE A 365 23.87 3.17 -20.81
C PHE A 365 23.01 3.07 -22.08
N THR A 366 23.58 2.51 -23.14
CA THR A 366 22.93 2.34 -24.45
C THR A 366 22.53 0.90 -24.73
N ASP A 367 23.38 -0.07 -24.44
CA ASP A 367 23.20 -1.48 -24.79
C ASP A 367 23.38 -2.38 -23.56
N LYS A 368 24.48 -2.20 -22.82
CA LYS A 368 24.80 -2.99 -21.64
C LYS A 368 25.46 -2.13 -20.56
N LEU A 369 25.10 -2.38 -19.30
CA LEU A 369 25.78 -1.83 -18.13
C LEU A 369 26.08 -2.96 -17.16
N THR A 370 27.28 -2.97 -16.57
CA THR A 370 27.64 -3.91 -15.51
C THR A 370 28.25 -3.14 -14.35
N ILE A 371 27.63 -3.28 -13.17
CA ILE A 371 28.11 -2.73 -11.91
C ILE A 371 28.51 -3.90 -11.02
N ASN A 372 29.73 -3.90 -10.51
CA ASN A 372 30.16 -4.86 -9.49
C ASN A 372 29.93 -4.25 -8.12
N PHE A 373 29.34 -5.01 -7.20
CA PHE A 373 29.17 -4.61 -5.82
C PHE A 373 30.45 -4.94 -5.05
N GLU A 374 31.06 -3.95 -4.41
CA GLU A 374 32.15 -4.19 -3.47
C GLU A 374 31.62 -5.02 -2.29
N GLN A 375 32.36 -6.06 -1.89
CA GLN A 375 32.09 -6.72 -0.61
C GLN A 375 32.38 -5.70 0.48
N LYS A 376 31.32 -5.09 1.03
CA LYS A 376 31.46 -4.43 2.33
C LYS A 376 31.75 -5.54 3.34
N ASP A 377 33.01 -5.67 3.73
CA ASP A 377 33.41 -6.46 4.90
C ASP A 377 32.60 -5.95 6.09
N VAL A 378 31.59 -6.73 6.48
CA VAL A 378 30.86 -6.49 7.72
C VAL A 378 31.75 -7.01 8.82
N SER A 379 32.61 -6.14 9.38
CA SER A 379 33.26 -6.42 10.66
C SER A 379 32.18 -6.58 11.72
N LEU A 380 32.12 -7.77 12.32
CA LEU A 380 31.20 -8.21 13.38
C LEU A 380 31.07 -7.23 14.55
#